data_AF-A0AAV4CYE9-F1
#
_entry.id   AF-A0AAV4CYE9-F1
#
_cell.length_a   1.000
_cell.length_b   1.000
_cell.length_c   1.000
_cell.angle_alpha   90.00
_cell.angle_beta   90.00
_cell.angle_gamma   90.00
#
_symmetry.space_group_name_H-M   'P 1'
#
loop_
_entity.id
_entity.type
_entity.pdbx_description
1 polymer ?
#
loop_
_entity_poly.entity_id
_entity_poly.type
_entity_poly.pdbx_seq_one_letter_code
_entity_poly.pdbx_strand_id
1 'polypeptide(L)'
;MSSFFTPDLKPCNMTAVSRVDHNRASTMIARMLNIANNKVTHMTMWGNRSQEIFPDIRHAKVEVHGRVMPAYDAVKDDFYLKYKFIEVLHTRDAEIQK
;
A
#
# COMPACT_ATOMS: atom_id res chain seq x y z
N MET A 1 16.17 -11.59 12.91
CA MET A 1 17.33 -12.36 12.43
C MET A 1 18.58 -11.51 12.17
N SER A 2 18.49 -10.22 11.86
CA SER A 2 19.69 -9.40 11.52
C SER A 2 20.47 -8.83 12.71
N SER A 3 19.81 -8.49 13.83
CA SER A 3 20.50 -7.91 15.00
C SER A 3 21.46 -8.87 15.71
N PHE A 4 21.26 -10.18 15.56
CA PHE A 4 22.14 -11.22 16.11
C PHE A 4 23.54 -11.20 15.50
N PHE A 5 23.68 -10.77 14.25
CA PHE A 5 24.96 -10.76 13.51
C PHE A 5 25.63 -9.38 13.48
N THR A 6 24.98 -8.35 14.04
CA THR A 6 25.46 -6.95 14.03
C THR A 6 25.03 -6.23 15.31
N PRO A 7 25.62 -6.60 16.47
CA PRO A 7 25.23 -6.06 17.78
C PRO A 7 25.49 -4.55 17.93
N ASP A 8 26.44 -4.00 17.18
CA ASP A 8 26.80 -2.57 17.24
C ASP A 8 25.83 -1.65 16.48
N LEU A 9 24.98 -2.21 15.61
CA LEU A 9 24.02 -1.44 14.85
C LEU A 9 22.71 -1.33 15.63
N LYS A 10 22.22 -0.11 15.83
CA LYS A 10 20.90 0.11 16.46
C LYS A 10 19.81 -0.54 15.61
N PRO A 11 18.85 -1.28 16.20
CA PRO A 11 17.78 -1.95 15.46
C PRO A 11 16.97 -1.00 14.54
N CYS A 12 16.80 0.26 14.93
CA CYS A 12 16.11 1.28 14.13
C CYS A 12 16.77 1.58 12.77
N ASN A 13 18.05 1.23 12.60
CA ASN A 13 18.78 1.42 11.34
C ASN A 13 18.59 0.23 10.38
N MET A 14 17.88 -0.81 10.80
CA MET A 14 17.55 -1.97 9.98
C MET A 14 16.07 -1.94 9.61
N THR A 15 15.78 -1.53 8.38
CA THR A 15 14.42 -1.48 7.85
C THR A 15 14.26 -2.45 6.69
N ALA A 16 13.14 -3.17 6.63
CA ALA A 16 12.74 -3.94 5.46
C ALA A 16 12.02 -3.04 4.45
N VAL A 17 12.29 -3.22 3.16
CA VAL A 17 11.72 -2.38 2.09
C VAL A 17 10.25 -2.72 1.88
N SER A 18 9.28 -1.95 2.36
CA SER A 18 7.84 -2.09 2.00
C SER A 18 7.37 -1.02 1.00
N ARG A 19 8.30 -0.19 0.50
CA ARG A 19 7.99 1.00 -0.28
C ARG A 19 7.44 0.70 -1.68
N VAL A 20 7.83 -0.43 -2.26
CA VAL A 20 7.32 -0.87 -3.57
C VAL A 20 5.82 -1.17 -3.47
N ASP A 21 5.41 -1.94 -2.47
CA ASP A 21 4.01 -2.30 -2.22
C ASP A 21 3.16 -1.07 -1.90
N HIS A 22 3.70 -0.16 -1.08
CA HIS A 22 3.08 1.14 -0.82
C HIS A 22 2.81 1.94 -2.11
N ASN A 23 3.80 2.04 -2.99
CA ASN A 23 3.68 2.79 -4.24
C ASN A 23 2.67 2.12 -5.20
N ARG A 24 2.61 0.79 -5.20
CA ARG A 24 1.63 0.02 -5.99
C ARG A 24 0.21 0.23 -5.50
N ALA A 25 -0.02 0.07 -4.19
CA ALA A 25 -1.33 0.29 -3.58
C ALA A 25 -1.83 1.72 -3.87
N SER A 26 -0.96 2.72 -3.71
CA SER A 26 -1.29 4.12 -4.01
C SER A 26 -1.67 4.32 -5.48
N THR A 27 -0.93 3.73 -6.41
CA THR A 27 -1.20 3.84 -7.85
C THR A 27 -2.50 3.11 -8.25
N MET A 28 -2.82 1.99 -7.60
CA MET A 28 -4.07 1.27 -7.84
C MET A 28 -5.29 2.12 -7.46
N ILE A 29 -5.27 2.74 -6.28
CA ILE A 29 -6.35 3.63 -5.82
C ILE A 29 -6.47 4.85 -6.74
N ALA A 30 -5.34 5.48 -7.08
CA ALA A 30 -5.34 6.64 -7.97
C ALA A 30 -5.98 6.33 -9.33
N ARG A 31 -5.70 5.14 -9.89
CA ARG A 31 -6.29 4.67 -11.15
C ARG A 31 -7.79 4.40 -11.03
N MET A 32 -8.26 3.79 -9.93
CA MET A 32 -9.69 3.55 -9.71
C MET A 32 -10.49 4.84 -9.65
N LEU A 33 -9.91 5.89 -9.07
CA LEU A 33 -10.54 7.19 -8.91
C LEU A 33 -10.24 8.16 -10.07
N ASN A 34 -9.44 7.75 -11.05
CA ASN A 34 -8.97 8.59 -12.15
C ASN A 34 -8.34 9.92 -11.68
N ILE A 35 -7.52 9.85 -10.63
CA ILE A 35 -6.79 10.99 -10.05
C ILE A 35 -5.28 10.79 -10.23
N ALA A 36 -4.52 11.88 -10.07
CA ALA A 36 -3.07 11.80 -10.05
C ALA A 36 -2.57 11.08 -8.78
N ASN A 37 -1.48 10.32 -8.88
CA ASN A 37 -0.90 9.56 -7.76
C ASN A 37 -0.55 10.43 -6.54
N ASN A 38 -0.18 11.69 -6.76
CA ASN A 38 0.14 12.65 -5.68
C ASN A 38 -1.09 13.06 -4.85
N LYS A 39 -2.30 12.72 -5.30
CA LYS A 39 -3.55 12.96 -4.59
C LYS A 39 -3.93 11.83 -3.63
N VAL A 40 -3.17 10.74 -3.59
CA VAL A 40 -3.33 9.66 -2.61
C VAL A 40 -2.31 9.87 -1.49
N THR A 41 -2.76 10.00 -0.26
CA THR A 41 -1.91 10.25 0.92
C THR A 41 -2.30 9.33 2.08
N HIS A 42 -1.44 9.22 3.09
CA HIS A 42 -1.69 8.40 4.29
C HIS A 42 -1.87 6.90 4.01
N MET A 43 -1.42 6.42 2.86
CA MET A 43 -1.33 4.99 2.58
C MET A 43 -0.30 4.37 3.52
N THR A 44 -0.71 3.31 4.23
CA THR A 44 0.15 2.60 5.18
C THR A 44 0.14 1.12 4.85
N MET A 45 1.30 0.48 4.92
CA MET A 45 1.44 -0.96 4.73
C MET A 45 1.80 -1.61 6.07
N TRP A 46 0.97 -2.55 6.51
CA TRP A 46 1.20 -3.32 7.74
C TRP A 46 1.72 -4.71 7.43
N GLY A 47 2.52 -5.27 8.34
CA GLY A 47 3.01 -6.64 8.24
C GLY A 47 4.41 -6.76 7.65
N ASN A 48 4.73 -7.96 7.19
CA ASN A 48 6.04 -8.31 6.63
C ASN A 48 5.97 -8.30 5.09
N ARG A 49 7.13 -8.21 4.42
CA ARG A 49 7.23 -8.33 2.95
C ARG A 49 7.02 -9.78 2.49
N SER A 50 5.79 -10.25 2.64
CA SER A 50 5.26 -11.54 2.22
C SER A 50 3.82 -11.35 1.68
N GLN A 51 3.14 -12.45 1.37
CA GLN A 51 1.72 -12.47 1.00
C GLN A 51 0.77 -12.07 2.15
N GLU A 52 1.31 -11.70 3.32
CA GLU A 52 0.56 -11.27 4.50
C GLU A 52 0.61 -9.73 4.69
N ILE A 53 1.21 -9.00 3.73
CA ILE A 53 1.23 -7.54 3.79
C ILE A 53 -0.20 -7.00 3.64
N PHE A 54 -0.59 -6.08 4.52
CA PHE A 54 -1.92 -5.52 4.58
C PHE A 54 -1.90 -4.04 4.21
N PRO A 55 -2.45 -3.64 3.04
CA PRO A 55 -2.61 -2.24 2.67
C PRO A 55 -3.78 -1.62 3.45
N ASP A 56 -3.48 -0.60 4.25
CA ASP A 56 -4.49 0.12 5.03
C ASP A 56 -5.17 1.22 4.21
N ILE A 57 -6.22 0.81 3.50
CA ILE A 57 -7.01 1.71 2.64
C ILE A 57 -7.97 2.58 3.47
N ARG A 58 -8.32 2.15 4.69
CA ARG A 58 -9.28 2.88 5.55
C ARG A 58 -8.70 4.19 6.05
N HIS A 59 -7.41 4.20 6.38
CA HIS A 59 -6.72 5.41 6.81
C HIS A 59 -6.15 6.23 5.65
N ALA A 60 -6.12 5.67 4.44
CA ALA A 60 -5.71 6.39 3.24
C ALA A 60 -6.71 7.52 2.92
N LYS A 61 -6.18 8.65 2.48
CA LYS A 61 -6.95 9.83 2.07
C LYS A 61 -6.70 10.13 0.61
N VAL A 62 -7.75 10.54 -0.09
CA VAL A 62 -7.70 10.92 -1.49
C VAL A 62 -8.28 12.30 -1.68
N GLU A 63 -7.66 13.08 -2.56
CA GLU A 63 -8.18 14.36 -2.99
C GLU A 63 -8.90 14.20 -4.34
N VAL A 64 -10.22 14.34 -4.34
CA VAL A 64 -11.07 14.23 -5.52
C VAL A 64 -11.82 15.54 -5.69
N HIS A 65 -11.70 16.17 -6.87
CA HIS A 65 -12.28 17.49 -7.16
C HIS A 65 -11.95 18.56 -6.10
N GLY A 66 -10.72 18.56 -5.57
CA GLY A 66 -10.25 19.52 -4.56
C GLY A 66 -10.78 19.27 -3.14
N ARG A 67 -11.49 18.16 -2.90
CA ARG A 67 -11.93 17.75 -1.56
C ARG A 67 -11.15 16.53 -1.10
N VAL A 68 -10.63 16.59 0.12
CA VAL A 68 -9.98 15.46 0.77
C VAL A 68 -11.04 14.60 1.44
N MET A 69 -11.05 13.31 1.14
CA MET A 69 -11.96 12.32 1.75
C MET A 69 -11.24 10.99 1.96
N PRO A 70 -11.79 10.09 2.80
CA PRO A 70 -11.24 8.74 2.94
C PRO A 70 -11.25 7.99 1.59
N ALA A 71 -10.17 7.27 1.30
CA ALA A 71 -10.05 6.49 0.06
C ALA A 71 -11.16 5.44 -0.05
N TYR A 72 -11.53 4.85 1.09
CA TYR A 72 -12.61 3.88 1.22
C TYR A 72 -13.96 4.44 0.72
N ASP A 73 -14.30 5.65 1.15
CA ASP A 73 -15.55 6.33 0.79
C ASP A 73 -15.56 6.86 -0.64
N ALA A 74 -14.39 7.16 -1.19
CA ALA A 74 -14.25 7.62 -2.57
C ALA A 74 -14.43 6.48 -3.57
N VAL A 75 -13.86 5.29 -3.28
CA VAL A 75 -13.93 4.13 -4.18
C VAL A 75 -15.32 3.50 -4.18
N LYS A 76 -16.02 3.49 -3.04
CA LYS A 76 -17.40 2.98 -2.89
C LYS A 76 -17.61 1.53 -3.35
N ASP A 77 -16.56 0.72 -3.41
CA ASP A 77 -16.61 -0.70 -3.76
C ASP A 77 -16.04 -1.55 -2.61
N ASP A 78 -16.90 -1.85 -1.64
CA ASP A 78 -16.56 -2.62 -0.43
C ASP A 78 -16.05 -4.03 -0.77
N PHE A 79 -16.64 -4.66 -1.80
CA PHE A 79 -16.28 -6.01 -2.21
C PHE A 79 -14.88 -6.02 -2.84
N TYR A 80 -14.59 -5.09 -3.74
CA TYR A 80 -13.28 -4.98 -4.35
C TYR A 80 -12.20 -4.69 -3.30
N LEU A 81 -12.44 -3.72 -2.40
CA LEU A 81 -11.47 -3.33 -1.38
C LEU A 81 -11.16 -4.44 -0.38
N LYS A 82 -12.15 -5.27 -0.01
CA LYS A 82 -11.96 -6.37 0.96
C LYS A 82 -11.34 -7.61 0.34
N TYR A 83 -11.77 -8.01 -0.85
CA TYR A 83 -11.45 -9.34 -1.39
C TYR A 83 -10.49 -9.31 -2.58
N LYS A 84 -10.59 -8.32 -3.47
CA LYS A 84 -9.79 -8.27 -4.70
C LYS A 84 -8.56 -7.39 -4.61
N PHE A 85 -8.58 -6.33 -3.79
CA PHE A 85 -7.50 -5.35 -3.75
C PHE A 85 -6.16 -6.00 -3.36
N ILE A 86 -6.19 -6.81 -2.30
CA ILE A 86 -5.00 -7.51 -1.78
C ILE A 86 -4.52 -8.58 -2.78
N GLU A 87 -5.44 -9.34 -3.37
CA GLU A 87 -5.13 -10.34 -4.39
C GLU A 87 -4.44 -9.74 -5.61
N VAL A 88 -4.97 -8.62 -6.13
CA VAL A 88 -4.39 -7.90 -7.27
C VAL A 88 -3.04 -7.28 -6.89
N LEU A 89 -2.90 -6.74 -5.68
CA LEU A 89 -1.63 -6.19 -5.21
C LEU A 89 -0.51 -7.25 -5.23
N HIS A 90 -0.81 -8.46 -4.76
CA HIS A 90 0.17 -9.55 -4.69
C HIS A 90 0.44 -10.20 -6.05
N THR A 91 -0.59 -10.35 -6.89
CA THR A 91 -0.44 -11.03 -8.19
C THR A 91 0.31 -10.16 -9.19
N ARG A 92 0.30 -8.84 -9.03
CA ARG A 92 1.01 -7.91 -9.92
C ARG A 92 2.53 -8.07 -9.90
N ASP A 93 3.10 -8.57 -8.80
CA ASP A 93 4.51 -8.97 -8.78
C ASP A 93 4.78 -10.10 -9.78
N ALA A 94 3.86 -11.06 -9.89
CA ALA A 94 3.97 -12.17 -10.83
C ALA A 94 3.72 -11.74 -12.28
N GLU A 95 2.91 -10.70 -12.53
CA GLU A 95 2.65 -10.19 -13.88
C GLU A 95 3.85 -9.44 -14.49
N ILE A 96 4.65 -8.74 -13.69
CA ILE A 96 5.83 -7.99 -14.18
C ILE A 96 6.99 -8.94 -14.56
N GLN A 97 6.98 -10.19 -14.09
CA GLN A 97 8.00 -11.20 -14.42
C GLN A 97 7.72 -11.99 -15.71
N LYS A 98 6.68 -11.66 -16.47
CA LYS A 98 6.39 -12.22 -17.80
C LYS A 98 6.80 -11.25 -18.90
#